data_AF-A0A959Y8R0-F1
#
_entry.id   AF-A0A959Y8R0-F1
#
_cell.length_a   1.000
_cell.length_b   1.000
_cell.length_c   1.000
_cell.angle_alpha   90.00
_cell.angle_beta   90.00
_cell.angle_gamma   90.00
#
_symmetry.space_group_name_H-M   'P 1'
#
loop_
_entity.id
_entity.type
_entity.pdbx_description
1 polymer ?
#
loop_
_entity_poly.entity_id
_entity_poly.type
_entity_poly.pdbx_seq_one_letter_code
_entity_poly.pdbx_strand_id
1 'polypeptide(L)'
;MSPFRNPGLRTALLCFIVSAFSFPLSAQRPPAQPNAAEILHKMQKLQVVSSVLYIVAHPDDENTRLIAWLANGKKVRTGNLSLTRGDGGQNLIGPELGDALGIIRTQELMEARLIDGGEQFFTRAVDFGYSKNAQESFEKWGKQEVLSDVVRVIRMFRPDIIITRFPPNREAGHGHHEASAILAAEAFDLAGDTKAFPEQLEQGLEVWQPRRLFW
;
A
#
# COMPACT_ATOMS: atom_id res chain seq x y z
N MET A 1 36.59 -43.50 -28.80
CA MET A 1 36.58 -44.33 -27.57
C MET A 1 35.70 -43.62 -26.54
N SER A 2 34.64 -44.28 -26.09
CA SER A 2 33.57 -43.65 -25.28
C SER A 2 34.05 -43.40 -23.83
N PRO A 3 33.86 -42.18 -23.28
CA PRO A 3 34.35 -41.83 -21.94
C PRO A 3 33.52 -42.45 -20.79
N PHE A 4 32.55 -43.33 -21.07
CA PHE A 4 31.57 -43.81 -20.09
C PHE A 4 31.76 -45.27 -19.66
N ARG A 5 33.00 -45.76 -19.55
CA ARG A 5 33.29 -47.17 -19.20
C ARG A 5 33.89 -47.39 -17.81
N ASN A 6 33.90 -46.39 -16.93
CA ASN A 6 34.36 -46.56 -15.55
C ASN A 6 33.17 -46.79 -14.60
N PRO A 7 32.94 -48.03 -14.11
CA PRO A 7 31.77 -48.35 -13.29
C PRO A 7 31.73 -47.56 -11.98
N GLY A 8 32.89 -47.23 -11.39
CA GLY A 8 32.95 -46.42 -10.17
C GLY A 8 32.42 -44.99 -10.34
N LEU A 9 32.59 -44.41 -11.53
CA LEU A 9 32.09 -43.06 -11.83
C LEU A 9 30.56 -43.04 -11.98
N ARG A 10 29.98 -44.13 -12.49
CA ARG A 10 28.51 -44.30 -12.58
C ARG A 10 27.89 -44.46 -11.21
N THR A 11 28.50 -45.25 -10.32
CA THR A 11 28.03 -45.43 -8.94
C THR A 11 28.16 -44.13 -8.15
N ALA A 12 29.28 -43.41 -8.30
CA ALA A 12 29.48 -42.11 -7.65
C ALA A 12 28.48 -41.06 -8.13
N LEU A 13 28.19 -41.01 -9.44
CA LEU A 13 27.17 -40.11 -10.00
C LEU A 13 25.76 -40.46 -9.52
N LEU A 14 25.44 -41.76 -9.42
CA LEU A 14 24.15 -42.22 -8.88
C LEU A 14 24.01 -41.87 -7.40
N CYS A 15 25.05 -42.06 -6.59
CA CYS A 15 25.08 -41.64 -5.18
C CYS A 15 24.96 -40.12 -5.03
N PHE A 16 25.61 -39.34 -5.91
CA PHE A 16 25.51 -37.88 -5.90
C PHE A 16 24.09 -37.40 -6.25
N ILE A 17 23.45 -38.02 -7.25
CA ILE A 17 22.06 -37.71 -7.62
C ILE A 17 21.11 -38.10 -6.48
N VAL A 18 21.27 -39.27 -5.87
CA VAL A 18 20.43 -39.69 -4.72
C VAL A 18 20.64 -38.77 -3.51
N SER A 19 21.86 -38.32 -3.23
CA SER A 19 22.11 -37.34 -2.17
C SER A 19 21.60 -35.94 -2.49
N ALA A 20 21.65 -35.51 -3.75
CA ALA A 20 21.18 -34.20 -4.20
C ALA A 20 19.64 -34.08 -4.20
N PHE A 21 18.92 -35.21 -4.24
CA PHE A 21 17.46 -35.26 -4.12
C PHE A 21 16.98 -35.61 -2.69
N SER A 22 17.90 -35.81 -1.74
CA SER A 22 17.58 -36.12 -0.33
C SER A 22 17.52 -34.89 0.57
N PHE A 23 17.35 -33.69 0.00
CA PHE A 23 17.00 -32.54 0.83
C PHE A 23 15.66 -32.81 1.50
N PRO A 24 15.56 -32.75 2.84
CA PRO A 24 14.25 -32.75 3.47
C PRO A 24 13.48 -31.58 2.87
N LEU A 25 12.40 -31.87 2.13
CA LEU A 25 11.35 -30.90 1.92
C LEU A 25 10.90 -30.50 3.31
N SER A 26 11.40 -29.36 3.81
CA SER A 26 10.77 -28.67 4.92
C SER A 26 9.35 -28.42 4.47
N ALA A 27 8.43 -29.26 4.95
CA ALA A 27 7.01 -29.07 4.76
C ALA A 27 6.72 -27.64 5.19
N GLN A 28 6.29 -26.81 4.23
CA GLN A 28 5.76 -25.49 4.54
C GLN A 28 4.73 -25.70 5.62
N ARG A 29 4.91 -25.11 6.80
CA ARG A 29 3.86 -25.11 7.82
C ARG A 29 2.62 -24.58 7.09
N PRO A 30 1.52 -25.36 7.00
CA PRO A 30 0.32 -24.82 6.42
C PRO A 30 0.00 -23.52 7.17
N PRO A 31 -0.37 -22.44 6.47
CA PRO A 31 -0.72 -21.19 7.11
C PRO A 31 -1.73 -21.49 8.23
N ALA A 32 -1.58 -20.79 9.36
CA ALA A 32 -2.41 -21.03 10.52
C ALA A 32 -3.88 -21.02 10.10
N GLN A 33 -4.59 -22.12 10.36
CA GLN A 33 -5.99 -22.24 9.99
C GLN A 33 -6.78 -21.20 10.80
N PRO A 34 -7.59 -20.35 10.15
CA PRO A 34 -8.36 -19.36 10.89
C PRO A 34 -9.35 -20.06 11.81
N ASN A 35 -9.59 -19.49 12.98
CA ASN A 35 -10.62 -20.04 13.88
C ASN A 35 -12.03 -19.79 13.31
N ALA A 36 -13.05 -20.45 13.88
CA ALA A 36 -14.42 -20.34 13.37
C ALA A 36 -14.95 -18.89 13.36
N ALA A 37 -14.56 -18.06 14.32
CA ALA A 37 -14.96 -16.65 14.36
C ALA A 37 -14.27 -15.83 13.25
N GLU A 38 -13.00 -16.09 12.96
CA GLU A 38 -12.28 -15.46 11.85
C GLU A 38 -12.84 -15.85 10.49
N ILE A 39 -13.18 -17.14 10.31
CA ILE A 39 -13.84 -17.62 9.09
C ILE A 39 -15.19 -16.91 8.92
N LEU A 40 -16.02 -16.88 9.97
CA LEU A 40 -17.31 -16.20 9.94
C LEU A 40 -17.16 -14.70 9.63
N HIS A 41 -16.19 -14.02 10.24
CA HIS A 41 -15.90 -12.59 9.97
C HIS A 41 -15.51 -12.36 8.51
N LYS A 42 -14.66 -13.24 7.94
CA LYS A 42 -14.30 -13.19 6.51
C LYS A 42 -15.51 -13.45 5.61
N MET A 43 -16.37 -14.41 5.95
CA MET A 43 -17.62 -14.67 5.22
C MET A 43 -18.57 -13.46 5.27
N GLN A 44 -18.67 -12.76 6.41
CA GLN A 44 -19.45 -11.53 6.52
C GLN A 44 -18.88 -10.41 5.64
N LYS A 45 -17.55 -10.29 5.52
CA LYS A 45 -16.92 -9.35 4.58
C LYS A 45 -17.29 -9.61 3.13
N LEU A 46 -17.45 -10.87 2.71
CA LEU A 46 -17.87 -11.20 1.34
C LEU A 46 -19.28 -10.71 0.97
N GLN A 47 -20.12 -10.43 1.97
CA GLN A 47 -21.48 -9.90 1.76
C GLN A 47 -21.50 -8.37 1.56
N VAL A 48 -20.37 -7.69 1.80
CA VAL A 48 -20.24 -6.24 1.68
C VAL A 48 -19.29 -5.93 0.54
N VAL A 49 -19.84 -5.40 -0.55
CA VAL A 49 -19.06 -5.06 -1.76
C VAL A 49 -18.54 -3.61 -1.77
N SER A 50 -18.90 -2.81 -0.76
CA SER A 50 -18.47 -1.43 -0.66
C SER A 50 -16.98 -1.31 -0.33
N SER A 51 -16.35 -0.28 -0.90
CA SER A 51 -14.94 0.04 -0.65
C SER A 51 -14.71 1.52 -0.30
N VAL A 52 -13.75 1.77 0.58
CA VAL A 52 -13.35 3.12 1.02
C VAL A 52 -11.83 3.27 0.91
N LEU A 53 -11.36 4.36 0.32
CA LEU A 53 -9.96 4.75 0.34
C LEU A 53 -9.78 6.01 1.22
N TYR A 54 -9.03 5.86 2.30
CA TYR A 54 -8.62 6.95 3.19
C TYR A 54 -7.29 7.53 2.69
N ILE A 55 -7.22 8.81 2.37
CA ILE A 55 -6.02 9.46 1.80
C ILE A 55 -5.45 10.46 2.81
N VAL A 56 -4.16 10.30 3.09
CA VAL A 56 -3.39 11.10 4.06
C VAL A 56 -2.01 11.47 3.53
N ALA A 57 -1.31 12.38 4.20
CA ALA A 57 0.03 12.79 3.79
C ALA A 57 1.11 11.87 4.36
N HIS A 58 0.99 11.53 5.64
CA HIS A 58 2.00 10.80 6.39
C HIS A 58 1.46 9.53 7.05
N PRO A 59 2.34 8.55 7.34
CA PRO A 59 2.07 7.59 8.40
C PRO A 59 1.68 8.32 9.67
N ASP A 60 0.70 7.83 10.45
CA ASP A 60 0.16 8.44 11.70
C ASP A 60 -0.95 9.50 11.54
N ASP A 61 -1.13 10.06 10.35
CA ASP A 61 -2.27 10.94 10.06
C ASP A 61 -3.60 10.20 10.06
N GLU A 62 -3.57 8.89 9.79
CA GLU A 62 -4.78 8.13 9.59
C GLU A 62 -5.60 7.97 10.89
N ASN A 63 -6.93 8.05 10.76
CA ASN A 63 -7.79 7.68 11.88
C ASN A 63 -7.92 6.16 11.96
N THR A 64 -7.01 5.50 12.68
CA THR A 64 -6.99 4.04 12.87
C THR A 64 -8.32 3.49 13.40
N ARG A 65 -9.04 4.26 14.25
CA ARG A 65 -10.36 3.84 14.75
C ARG A 65 -11.41 3.81 13.64
N LEU A 66 -11.38 4.78 12.73
CA LEU A 66 -12.26 4.80 11.56
C LEU A 66 -11.96 3.62 10.63
N ILE A 67 -10.68 3.35 10.36
CA ILE A 67 -10.25 2.21 9.55
C ILE A 67 -10.75 0.90 10.17
N ALA A 68 -10.47 0.66 11.45
CA ALA A 68 -10.92 -0.53 12.15
C ALA A 68 -12.46 -0.65 12.16
N TRP A 69 -13.18 0.45 12.33
CA TRP A 69 -14.63 0.45 12.30
C TRP A 69 -15.19 0.15 10.89
N LEU A 70 -14.62 0.72 9.83
CA LEU A 70 -15.03 0.41 8.46
C LEU A 70 -14.72 -1.04 8.11
N ALA A 71 -13.46 -1.46 8.30
CA ALA A 71 -12.97 -2.77 7.95
C ALA A 71 -13.61 -3.89 8.78
N ASN A 72 -13.68 -3.75 10.10
CA ASN A 72 -14.13 -4.81 10.98
C ASN A 72 -15.55 -4.59 11.50
N GLY A 73 -15.97 -3.36 11.76
CA GLY A 73 -17.33 -3.06 12.22
C GLY A 73 -18.36 -3.13 11.08
N LYS A 74 -18.09 -2.42 9.99
CA LYS A 74 -18.96 -2.34 8.81
C LYS A 74 -18.62 -3.32 7.70
N LYS A 75 -17.51 -4.06 7.85
CA LYS A 75 -17.05 -5.09 6.90
C LYS A 75 -16.74 -4.53 5.50
N VAL A 76 -16.56 -3.23 5.39
CA VAL A 76 -16.21 -2.51 4.15
C VAL A 76 -14.75 -2.80 3.81
N ARG A 77 -14.42 -2.96 2.53
CA ARG A 77 -13.01 -3.05 2.12
C ARG A 77 -12.36 -1.67 2.26
N THR A 78 -11.37 -1.52 3.12
CA THR A 78 -10.80 -0.20 3.46
C THR A 78 -9.32 -0.15 3.13
N GLY A 79 -8.93 0.80 2.29
CA GLY A 79 -7.54 1.12 2.00
C GLY A 79 -7.13 2.43 2.66
N ASN A 80 -5.87 2.52 3.06
CA ASN A 80 -5.20 3.74 3.48
C ASN A 80 -4.08 4.05 2.49
N LEU A 81 -4.11 5.24 1.89
CA LEU A 81 -3.05 5.77 1.04
C LEU A 81 -2.36 6.90 1.79
N SER A 82 -1.14 6.64 2.26
CA SER A 82 -0.24 7.70 2.72
C SER A 82 0.58 8.18 1.53
N LEU A 83 0.59 9.48 1.24
CA LEU A 83 1.36 9.98 0.11
C LEU A 83 2.86 9.72 0.31
N THR A 84 3.36 9.99 1.51
CA THR A 84 4.77 9.80 1.87
C THR A 84 4.97 8.56 2.74
N ARG A 85 6.24 8.22 3.03
CA ARG A 85 6.61 7.19 4.01
C ARG A 85 7.03 7.78 5.35
N GLY A 86 6.86 9.08 5.56
CA GLY A 86 7.15 9.74 6.84
C GLY A 86 8.65 9.85 7.17
N ASP A 87 9.51 9.77 6.15
CA ASP A 87 10.97 9.81 6.23
C ASP A 87 11.54 11.15 6.73
N GLY A 88 10.79 12.25 6.61
CA GLY A 88 11.12 13.57 7.14
C GLY A 88 10.73 13.81 8.60
N GLY A 89 10.17 12.79 9.25
CA GLY A 89 9.73 12.84 10.63
C GLY A 89 10.86 12.78 11.66
N GLN A 90 10.47 12.84 12.94
CA GLN A 90 11.37 12.66 14.08
C GLN A 90 11.29 11.21 14.58
N ASN A 91 12.42 10.67 15.03
CA ASN A 91 12.48 9.40 15.74
C ASN A 91 12.86 9.64 17.20
N LEU A 92 11.92 9.42 18.12
CA LEU A 92 12.13 9.66 19.56
C LEU A 92 12.77 8.48 20.29
N ILE A 93 12.85 7.30 19.65
CA ILE A 93 13.28 6.04 20.27
C ILE A 93 14.53 5.45 19.63
N GLY A 94 15.07 6.09 18.59
CA GLY A 94 16.23 5.61 17.84
C GLY A 94 16.90 6.70 17.00
N PRO A 95 18.09 6.41 16.46
CA PRO A 95 18.86 7.37 15.67
C PRO A 95 18.43 7.44 14.19
N GLU A 96 17.54 6.57 13.72
CA GLU A 96 17.17 6.49 12.31
C GLU A 96 16.41 7.73 11.84
N LEU A 97 16.81 8.27 10.69
CA LEU A 97 16.24 9.44 10.03
C LEU A 97 16.20 9.20 8.51
N GLY A 98 15.43 10.00 7.77
CA GLY A 98 15.36 9.91 6.31
C GLY A 98 14.89 8.51 5.86
N ASP A 99 15.55 7.97 4.85
CA ASP A 99 15.21 6.67 4.26
C ASP A 99 15.09 5.54 5.30
N ALA A 100 15.99 5.50 6.29
CA ALA A 100 15.96 4.49 7.34
C ALA A 100 14.68 4.59 8.18
N LEU A 101 14.26 5.80 8.51
CA LEU A 101 13.00 6.04 9.22
C LEU A 101 11.78 5.73 8.34
N GLY A 102 11.84 6.09 7.06
CA GLY A 102 10.79 5.77 6.09
C GLY A 102 10.54 4.25 5.97
N ILE A 103 11.62 3.44 6.01
CA ILE A 103 11.51 1.97 6.02
C ILE A 103 10.79 1.50 7.30
N ILE A 104 11.19 2.02 8.46
CA ILE A 104 10.58 1.67 9.76
C ILE A 104 9.09 2.01 9.74
N ARG A 105 8.72 3.26 9.44
CA ARG A 105 7.32 3.72 9.44
C ARG A 105 6.46 3.02 8.39
N THR A 106 7.06 2.60 7.28
CA THR A 106 6.38 1.74 6.30
C THR A 106 5.99 0.41 6.93
N GLN A 107 6.91 -0.24 7.66
CA GLN A 107 6.62 -1.50 8.36
C GLN A 107 5.61 -1.29 9.49
N GLU A 108 5.74 -0.22 10.27
CA GLU A 108 4.78 0.13 11.32
C GLU A 108 3.35 0.22 10.77
N LEU A 109 3.15 0.90 9.64
CA LEU A 109 1.83 1.00 9.01
C LEU A 109 1.34 -0.33 8.43
N MET A 110 2.21 -1.13 7.82
CA MET A 110 1.82 -2.44 7.31
C MET A 110 1.38 -3.36 8.45
N GLU A 111 2.10 -3.38 9.58
CA GLU A 111 1.73 -4.15 10.77
C GLU A 111 0.44 -3.60 11.41
N ALA A 112 0.27 -2.27 11.46
CA ALA A 112 -0.98 -1.67 11.95
C ALA A 112 -2.19 -2.10 11.10
N ARG A 113 -2.03 -2.20 9.78
CA ARG A 113 -3.06 -2.68 8.86
C ARG A 113 -3.41 -4.16 9.06
N LEU A 114 -2.45 -5.00 9.46
CA LEU A 114 -2.74 -6.40 9.82
C LEU A 114 -3.65 -6.50 11.05
N ILE A 115 -3.60 -5.51 11.94
CA ILE A 115 -4.42 -5.45 13.17
C ILE A 115 -5.78 -4.83 12.89
N ASP A 116 -5.83 -3.66 12.24
CA ASP A 116 -7.10 -2.95 11.98
C ASP A 116 -7.88 -3.48 10.77
N GLY A 117 -7.25 -4.31 9.94
CA GLY A 117 -7.86 -4.98 8.79
C GLY A 117 -7.97 -4.14 7.53
N GLY A 118 -7.29 -2.99 7.46
CA GLY A 118 -7.16 -2.19 6.24
C GLY A 118 -6.06 -2.69 5.29
N GLU A 119 -5.97 -2.07 4.12
CA GLU A 119 -4.89 -2.25 3.13
C GLU A 119 -4.02 -0.98 3.10
N GLN A 120 -2.70 -1.11 2.93
CA GLN A 120 -1.80 0.05 2.91
C GLN A 120 -1.25 0.30 1.50
N PHE A 121 -1.25 1.58 1.10
CA PHE A 121 -0.62 2.07 -0.12
C PHE A 121 0.29 3.26 0.18
N PHE A 122 1.25 3.48 -0.72
CA PHE A 122 2.18 4.61 -0.69
C PHE A 122 2.38 5.16 -2.11
N THR A 123 2.63 6.46 -2.25
CA THR A 123 3.10 7.03 -3.53
C THR A 123 4.63 7.12 -3.57
N ARG A 124 5.17 7.74 -4.63
CA ARG A 124 6.59 8.12 -4.71
C ARG A 124 6.97 9.35 -3.89
N ALA A 125 6.00 10.09 -3.33
CA ALA A 125 6.30 11.33 -2.62
C ALA A 125 7.26 11.10 -1.45
N VAL A 126 8.24 11.98 -1.32
CA VAL A 126 9.25 11.97 -0.25
C VAL A 126 8.82 12.95 0.82
N ASP A 127 8.88 12.56 2.09
CA ASP A 127 8.67 13.50 3.18
C ASP A 127 9.96 14.27 3.43
N PHE A 128 10.05 15.51 2.91
CA PHE A 128 11.22 16.35 3.09
C PHE A 128 11.18 17.18 4.39
N GLY A 129 10.31 16.81 5.34
CA GLY A 129 10.05 17.54 6.56
C GLY A 129 9.01 18.65 6.39
N TYR A 130 9.02 19.62 7.30
CA TYR A 130 7.94 20.62 7.34
C TYR A 130 7.88 21.47 6.07
N SER A 131 6.70 21.48 5.45
CA SER A 131 6.35 22.33 4.32
C SER A 131 5.35 23.39 4.76
N LYS A 132 5.53 24.62 4.27
CA LYS A 132 4.70 25.77 4.65
C LYS A 132 3.39 25.86 3.89
N ASN A 133 3.28 25.22 2.73
CA ASN A 133 2.12 25.26 1.85
C ASN A 133 2.19 24.16 0.79
N ALA A 134 1.06 23.87 0.15
CA ALA A 134 1.00 22.85 -0.90
C ALA A 134 1.89 23.16 -2.12
N GLN A 135 2.11 24.43 -2.46
CA GLN A 135 2.93 24.80 -3.64
C GLN A 135 4.38 24.33 -3.49
N GLU A 136 4.99 24.53 -2.33
CA GLU A 136 6.33 24.01 -2.03
C GLU A 136 6.37 22.47 -2.13
N SER A 137 5.32 21.81 -1.63
CA SER A 137 5.20 20.35 -1.71
C SER A 137 5.15 19.87 -3.16
N PHE A 138 4.33 20.52 -3.99
CA PHE A 138 4.20 20.22 -5.42
C PHE A 138 5.49 20.43 -6.22
N GLU A 139 6.26 21.49 -5.90
CA GLU A 139 7.54 21.76 -6.55
C GLU A 139 8.57 20.66 -6.25
N LYS A 140 8.61 20.15 -5.01
CA LYS A 140 9.55 19.10 -4.62
C LYS A 140 9.12 17.71 -5.05
N TRP A 141 7.82 17.43 -5.03
CA TRP A 141 7.27 16.12 -5.37
C TRP A 141 7.14 15.88 -6.87
N GLY A 142 6.98 16.93 -7.66
CA GLY A 142 6.41 16.80 -8.99
C GLY A 142 4.92 16.51 -8.89
N LYS A 143 4.10 17.56 -8.95
CA LYS A 143 2.65 17.46 -8.74
C LYS A 143 2.01 16.38 -9.62
N GLN A 144 2.36 16.35 -10.90
CA GLN A 144 1.71 15.45 -11.87
C GLN A 144 2.13 13.99 -11.66
N GLU A 145 3.36 13.76 -11.21
CA GLU A 145 3.91 12.44 -10.92
C GLU A 145 3.22 11.83 -9.70
N VAL A 146 3.06 12.59 -8.62
CA VAL A 146 2.31 12.12 -7.44
C VAL A 146 0.82 12.01 -7.73
N LEU A 147 0.24 12.94 -8.49
CA LEU A 147 -1.16 12.85 -8.92
C LEU A 147 -1.41 11.58 -9.74
N SER A 148 -0.49 11.21 -10.64
CA SER A 148 -0.53 9.95 -11.39
C SER A 148 -0.56 8.74 -10.47
N ASP A 149 0.29 8.73 -9.42
CA ASP A 149 0.31 7.64 -8.43
C ASP A 149 -1.03 7.55 -7.66
N VAL A 150 -1.63 8.68 -7.26
CA VAL A 150 -2.94 8.68 -6.59
C VAL A 150 -4.03 8.13 -7.51
N VAL A 151 -4.08 8.60 -8.77
CA VAL A 151 -5.03 8.08 -9.78
C VAL A 151 -4.82 6.57 -10.01
N ARG A 152 -3.57 6.12 -10.07
CA ARG A 152 -3.23 4.70 -10.20
C ARG A 152 -3.79 3.90 -9.04
N VAL A 153 -3.58 4.35 -7.80
CA VAL A 153 -4.12 3.68 -6.61
C VAL A 153 -5.65 3.61 -6.66
N ILE A 154 -6.32 4.70 -7.06
CA ILE A 154 -7.78 4.69 -7.23
C ILE A 154 -8.22 3.65 -8.29
N ARG A 155 -7.56 3.58 -9.45
CA ARG A 155 -7.88 2.62 -10.53
C ARG A 155 -7.59 1.16 -10.15
N MET A 156 -6.55 0.92 -9.35
CA MET A 156 -6.21 -0.42 -8.83
C MET A 156 -7.15 -0.84 -7.70
N PHE A 157 -7.38 0.04 -6.72
CA PHE A 157 -8.15 -0.27 -5.52
C PHE A 157 -9.66 -0.24 -5.76
N ARG A 158 -10.12 0.61 -6.69
CA ARG A 158 -11.53 0.83 -7.06
C ARG A 158 -12.42 1.22 -5.86
N PRO A 159 -12.13 2.34 -5.17
CA PRO A 159 -12.93 2.79 -4.03
C PRO A 159 -14.29 3.35 -4.47
N ASP A 160 -15.39 2.97 -3.81
CA ASP A 160 -16.67 3.68 -3.97
C ASP A 160 -16.61 5.08 -3.35
N ILE A 161 -15.90 5.22 -2.24
CA ILE A 161 -15.81 6.45 -1.45
C ILE A 161 -14.35 6.76 -1.18
N ILE A 162 -13.98 8.04 -1.34
CA ILE A 162 -12.70 8.58 -0.88
C ILE A 162 -12.97 9.46 0.35
N ILE A 163 -12.11 9.35 1.36
CA ILE A 163 -12.12 10.23 2.53
C ILE A 163 -10.72 10.81 2.68
N THR A 164 -10.60 12.14 2.81
CA THR A 164 -9.35 12.80 3.15
C THR A 164 -9.30 13.08 4.65
N ARG A 165 -8.10 13.11 5.24
CA ARG A 165 -7.93 13.51 6.65
C ARG A 165 -8.06 15.02 6.85
N PHE A 166 -7.72 15.79 5.81
CA PHE A 166 -7.53 17.23 5.87
C PHE A 166 -8.36 17.95 4.80
N PRO A 167 -8.67 19.24 5.00
CA PRO A 167 -9.28 20.07 3.96
C PRO A 167 -8.25 20.46 2.88
N PRO A 168 -8.68 20.72 1.63
CA PRO A 168 -7.80 21.12 0.52
C PRO A 168 -7.45 22.61 0.58
N ASN A 169 -7.12 23.13 1.76
CA ASN A 169 -6.79 24.53 1.99
C ASN A 169 -5.84 24.69 3.19
N ARG A 170 -5.51 25.95 3.51
CA ARG A 170 -4.55 26.30 4.57
C ARG A 170 -4.96 25.90 5.99
N GLU A 171 -6.22 25.56 6.24
CA GLU A 171 -6.67 25.05 7.54
C GLU A 171 -6.04 23.67 7.86
N ALA A 172 -5.53 22.97 6.86
CA ALA A 172 -4.76 21.73 7.03
C ALA A 172 -3.42 21.93 7.77
N GLY A 173 -2.94 23.17 7.87
CA GLY A 173 -1.71 23.54 8.57
C GLY A 173 -0.45 23.19 7.76
N HIS A 174 0.03 21.96 7.89
CA HIS A 174 1.23 21.50 7.19
C HIS A 174 0.98 21.40 5.68
N GLY A 175 1.90 21.94 4.86
CA GLY A 175 1.80 21.94 3.39
C GLY A 175 1.60 20.57 2.75
N HIS A 176 2.15 19.49 3.32
CA HIS A 176 1.90 18.13 2.83
C HIS A 176 0.43 17.71 3.04
N HIS A 177 -0.19 18.12 4.15
CA HIS A 177 -1.60 17.83 4.43
C HIS A 177 -2.51 18.51 3.41
N GLU A 178 -2.29 19.82 3.19
CA GLU A 178 -3.00 20.60 2.16
C GLU A 178 -2.81 19.98 0.77
N ALA A 179 -1.57 19.65 0.40
CA ALA A 179 -1.25 19.02 -0.87
C ALA A 179 -1.94 17.66 -1.05
N SER A 180 -1.99 16.83 0.00
CA SER A 180 -2.64 15.52 -0.06
C SER A 180 -4.13 15.61 -0.33
N ALA A 181 -4.82 16.57 0.29
CA ALA A 181 -6.25 16.77 0.09
C ALA A 181 -6.55 17.36 -1.30
N ILE A 182 -5.71 18.27 -1.80
CA ILE A 182 -5.81 18.79 -3.17
C ILE A 182 -5.64 17.66 -4.19
N LEU A 183 -4.60 16.84 -4.05
CA LEU A 183 -4.34 15.72 -4.96
C LEU A 183 -5.44 14.66 -4.90
N ALA A 184 -6.01 14.40 -3.73
CA ALA A 184 -7.15 13.49 -3.59
C ALA A 184 -8.39 14.01 -4.35
N ALA A 185 -8.68 15.31 -4.25
CA ALA A 185 -9.78 15.93 -4.98
C ALA A 185 -9.57 15.91 -6.51
N GLU A 186 -8.37 16.28 -6.97
CA GLU A 186 -8.03 16.21 -8.39
C GLU A 186 -8.07 14.76 -8.91
N ALA A 187 -7.54 13.80 -8.15
CA ALA A 187 -7.54 12.40 -8.54
C ALA A 187 -8.96 11.79 -8.56
N PHE A 188 -9.86 12.27 -7.69
CA PHE A 188 -11.28 11.88 -7.71
C PHE A 188 -11.93 12.22 -9.05
N ASP A 189 -11.65 13.39 -9.62
CA ASP A 189 -12.18 13.82 -10.92
C ASP A 189 -11.48 13.10 -12.10
N LEU A 190 -10.19 12.80 -11.97
CA LEU A 190 -9.37 12.27 -13.07
C LEU A 190 -9.39 10.73 -13.18
N ALA A 191 -9.68 9.99 -12.11
CA ALA A 191 -9.58 8.54 -12.13
C ALA A 191 -10.56 7.87 -13.11
N GLY A 192 -11.71 8.51 -13.36
CA GLY A 192 -12.71 8.13 -14.37
C GLY A 192 -12.42 8.62 -15.79
N ASP A 193 -11.47 9.54 -15.98
CA ASP A 193 -11.17 10.15 -17.28
C ASP A 193 -10.16 9.29 -18.07
N THR A 194 -10.54 8.87 -19.28
CA THR A 194 -9.68 8.09 -20.18
C THR A 194 -8.50 8.89 -20.75
N LYS A 195 -8.55 10.23 -20.68
CA LYS A 195 -7.48 11.11 -21.15
C LYS A 195 -6.45 11.43 -20.07
N ALA A 196 -6.80 11.23 -18.81
CA ALA A 196 -5.89 11.44 -17.69
C ALA A 196 -4.97 10.22 -17.53
N PHE A 197 -3.66 10.43 -17.62
CA PHE A 197 -2.64 9.39 -17.47
C PHE A 197 -2.92 8.14 -18.35
N PRO A 198 -3.01 8.30 -19.69
CA PRO A 198 -3.37 7.22 -20.61
C PRO A 198 -2.37 6.06 -20.58
N GLU A 199 -1.11 6.31 -20.22
CA GLU A 199 -0.08 5.28 -20.04
C GLU A 199 -0.47 4.22 -19.00
N GLN A 200 -1.33 4.58 -18.03
CA GLN A 200 -1.86 3.63 -17.06
C GLN A 200 -2.83 2.62 -17.71
N LEU A 201 -3.60 3.07 -18.70
CA LEU A 201 -4.53 2.23 -19.44
C LEU A 201 -3.78 1.31 -20.41
N GLU A 202 -2.71 1.81 -21.03
CA GLU A 202 -1.79 1.00 -21.83
C GLU A 202 -1.12 -0.11 -21.00
N GLN A 203 -0.93 0.12 -19.69
CA GLN A 203 -0.44 -0.86 -18.72
C GLN A 203 -1.52 -1.83 -18.21
N GLY A 204 -2.74 -1.75 -18.74
CA GLY A 204 -3.84 -2.67 -18.41
C GLY A 204 -4.72 -2.24 -17.23
N LEU A 205 -4.59 -1.01 -16.73
CA LEU A 205 -5.58 -0.48 -15.79
C LEU A 205 -6.84 -0.04 -16.54
N GLU A 206 -7.96 -0.12 -15.85
CA GLU A 206 -9.23 0.45 -16.31
C GLU A 206 -9.51 1.75 -15.55
N VAL A 207 -10.27 2.65 -16.16
CA VAL A 207 -10.77 3.82 -15.45
C VAL A 207 -11.71 3.40 -14.32
N TRP A 208 -11.73 4.18 -13.25
CA TRP A 208 -12.65 3.98 -12.14
C TRP A 208 -13.05 5.33 -11.59
N GLN A 209 -14.37 5.60 -11.55
CA GLN A 209 -14.91 6.81 -10.97
C GLN A 209 -15.44 6.52 -9.56
N PRO A 210 -14.77 7.00 -8.50
CA PRO A 210 -15.34 6.97 -7.16
C PRO A 210 -16.64 7.78 -7.13
N ARG A 211 -17.59 7.38 -6.27
CA ARG A 211 -18.93 7.98 -6.22
C ARG A 211 -18.99 9.22 -5.35
N ARG A 212 -18.18 9.28 -4.29
CA ARG A 212 -18.18 10.37 -3.31
C ARG A 212 -16.79 10.64 -2.76
N LEU A 213 -16.56 11.90 -2.42
CA LEU A 213 -15.39 12.40 -1.71
C LEU A 213 -15.86 13.12 -0.43
N PHE A 214 -15.23 12.83 0.70
CA PHE A 214 -15.47 13.47 2.00
C PHE A 214 -14.16 13.97 2.62
N TRP A 215 -14.25 14.92 3.54
CA TRP A 215 -13.17 15.37 4.43
C TRP A 215 -13.69 15.53 5.86
#